data_AF-E7PEL1-F1
#
_entry.id   AF-E7PEL1-F1
#
_cell.length_a   1.000
_cell.length_b   1.000
_cell.length_c   1.000
_cell.angle_alpha   90.00
_cell.angle_beta   90.00
_cell.angle_gamma   90.00
#
_symmetry.space_group_name_H-M   'P 1'
#
loop_
_entity.id
_entity.type
_entity.pdbx_description
1 polymer ?
#
loop_
_entity_poly.entity_id
_entity_poly.type
_entity_poly.pdbx_seq_one_letter_code
_entity_poly.pdbx_strand_id
1 'polypeptide(L)'
;MAEGDKWDTPFVVFPQTDLRVNPNAPREIRAAFEEACACYRSQAYTASAIMCRKTIEGVCAEHGVAERNLSLSLKKMKEDGLIDERLFEWSDALRVVGNEAAHGVGISIAQPDARDTIEFTNAILDYLFSYRDRFEQFKKRRSGES
;
A
#
# COMPACT_ATOMS: atom_id res chain seq x y z
N MET A 1 10.07 -37.17 -19.27
CA MET A 1 10.01 -36.13 -18.22
C MET A 1 8.75 -35.34 -18.52
N ALA A 2 7.65 -35.63 -17.80
CA ALA A 2 6.35 -35.06 -18.15
C ALA A 2 6.24 -33.63 -17.59
N GLU A 3 6.01 -32.68 -18.50
CA GLU A 3 5.45 -31.37 -18.22
C GLU A 3 4.08 -31.53 -17.54
N GLY A 4 3.83 -30.77 -16.47
CA GLY A 4 2.47 -30.58 -15.97
C GLY A 4 2.32 -30.65 -14.46
N ASP A 5 3.03 -29.79 -13.73
CA ASP A 5 2.59 -29.40 -12.38
C ASP A 5 1.93 -28.02 -12.48
N LYS A 6 0.73 -27.97 -13.07
CA LYS A 6 -0.10 -26.75 -13.20
C LYS A 6 -1.03 -26.60 -12.00
N TRP A 7 -0.51 -26.79 -10.80
CA TRP A 7 -1.23 -26.43 -9.59
C TRP A 7 -0.59 -25.16 -9.05
N ASP A 8 -1.26 -24.04 -9.32
CA ASP A 8 -0.89 -22.76 -8.73
C ASP A 8 -1.04 -22.84 -7.21
N THR A 9 -0.32 -22.00 -6.48
CA THR A 9 -0.28 -22.07 -5.00
C THR A 9 -1.71 -21.89 -4.45
N PRO A 10 -2.26 -22.83 -3.66
CA PRO A 10 -3.63 -22.74 -3.18
C PRO A 10 -3.83 -21.48 -2.31
N PHE A 11 -4.94 -20.77 -2.51
CA PHE A 11 -5.32 -19.59 -1.74
C PHE A 11 -6.73 -19.73 -1.15
N VAL A 12 -6.95 -19.13 0.02
CA VAL A 12 -8.24 -19.18 0.71
C VAL A 12 -9.25 -18.23 0.03
N VAL A 13 -10.37 -18.79 -0.42
CA VAL A 13 -11.47 -18.01 -1.04
C VAL A 13 -12.44 -17.49 0.03
N PHE A 14 -12.75 -18.28 1.07
CA PHE A 14 -13.61 -17.85 2.18
C PHE A 14 -13.41 -18.70 3.45
N PRO A 15 -13.52 -18.11 4.67
CA PRO A 15 -13.62 -16.67 4.94
C PRO A 15 -12.29 -15.97 4.63
N GLN A 16 -12.33 -14.87 3.89
CA GLN A 16 -11.14 -14.05 3.66
C GLN A 16 -10.77 -13.37 4.97
N THR A 17 -9.85 -13.99 5.70
CA THR A 17 -9.39 -13.47 6.99
C THR A 17 -8.26 -12.46 6.82
N ASP A 18 -7.55 -12.53 5.69
CA ASP A 18 -6.37 -11.74 5.39
C ASP A 18 -6.62 -10.69 4.30
N LEU A 19 -6.08 -9.49 4.51
CA LEU A 19 -5.93 -8.49 3.46
C LEU A 19 -4.98 -9.05 2.39
N ARG A 20 -5.48 -9.12 1.15
CA ARG A 20 -4.70 -9.58 0.01
C ARG A 20 -3.87 -8.42 -0.52
N VAL A 21 -2.55 -8.56 -0.44
CA VAL A 21 -1.60 -7.61 -1.02
C VAL A 21 -1.78 -7.55 -2.53
N ASN A 22 -1.78 -6.33 -3.09
CA ASN A 22 -1.94 -6.12 -4.52
C ASN A 22 -0.82 -6.84 -5.31
N PRO A 23 -1.17 -7.76 -6.23
CA PRO A 23 -0.18 -8.54 -6.96
C PRO A 23 0.61 -7.73 -7.99
N ASN A 24 0.07 -6.61 -8.47
CA ASN A 24 0.72 -5.73 -9.44
C ASN A 24 1.73 -4.78 -8.79
N ALA A 25 1.71 -4.63 -7.47
CA ALA A 25 2.71 -3.84 -6.78
C ALA A 25 4.11 -4.50 -6.89
N PRO A 26 5.19 -3.70 -6.99
CA PRO A 26 6.56 -4.18 -6.98
C PRO A 26 6.89 -5.05 -5.76
N ARG A 27 7.82 -5.99 -5.94
CA ARG A 27 8.17 -6.99 -4.91
C ARG A 27 8.53 -6.37 -3.56
N GLU A 28 9.30 -5.28 -3.55
CA GLU A 28 9.75 -4.62 -2.32
C GLU A 28 8.59 -3.97 -1.55
N ILE A 29 7.66 -3.33 -2.27
CA ILE A 29 6.44 -2.75 -1.69
C ILE A 29 5.54 -3.85 -1.14
N ARG A 30 5.36 -4.94 -1.89
CA ARG A 30 4.59 -6.10 -1.41
C ARG A 30 5.18 -6.66 -0.12
N ALA A 31 6.50 -6.89 -0.09
CA ALA A 31 7.17 -7.42 1.09
C ALA A 31 7.01 -6.51 2.32
N ALA A 32 7.13 -5.18 2.14
CA ALA A 32 6.91 -4.22 3.24
C ALA A 32 5.47 -4.26 3.76
N PHE A 33 4.49 -4.38 2.87
CA PHE A 33 3.08 -4.44 3.26
C PHE A 33 2.69 -5.79 3.87
N GLU A 34 3.24 -6.90 3.36
CA GLU A 34 3.07 -8.24 3.95
C GLU A 34 3.61 -8.29 5.38
N GLU A 35 4.75 -7.65 5.64
CA GLU A 35 5.32 -7.48 6.98
C GLU A 35 4.41 -6.63 7.88
N ALA A 36 3.79 -5.56 7.36
CA ALA A 36 2.77 -4.80 8.09
C ALA A 36 1.60 -5.70 8.54
N CYS A 37 1.05 -6.49 7.60
CA CYS A 37 -0.01 -7.46 7.91
C CYS A 37 0.43 -8.51 8.93
N ALA A 38 1.68 -8.99 8.85
CA ALA A 38 2.23 -9.94 9.81
C ALA A 38 2.36 -9.35 11.23
N CYS A 39 2.82 -8.10 11.34
CA CYS A 39 2.86 -7.36 12.59
C CYS A 39 1.46 -7.24 13.20
N TYR A 40 0.45 -6.88 12.40
CA TYR A 40 -0.92 -6.76 12.87
C TYR A 40 -1.49 -8.08 13.38
N ARG A 41 -1.31 -9.18 12.64
CA ARG A 41 -1.72 -10.53 13.07
C ARG A 41 -1.07 -10.95 14.39
N SER A 42 0.16 -10.49 14.61
CA SER A 42 0.92 -10.74 15.84
C SER A 42 0.60 -9.74 16.95
N GLN A 43 -0.43 -8.90 16.77
CA GLN A 43 -0.84 -7.82 17.70
C GLN A 43 0.24 -6.75 17.95
N ALA A 44 1.25 -6.67 17.09
CA ALA A 44 2.28 -5.65 17.10
C ALA A 44 1.80 -4.41 16.33
N TYR A 45 0.76 -3.75 16.83
CA TYR A 45 0.05 -2.65 16.15
C TYR A 45 0.93 -1.45 15.82
N THR A 46 1.81 -1.04 16.73
CA THR A 46 2.77 0.04 16.49
C THR A 46 3.73 -0.30 15.35
N ALA A 47 4.26 -1.53 15.32
CA ALA A 47 5.13 -1.98 14.23
C ALA A 47 4.38 -2.05 12.90
N SER A 48 3.11 -2.49 12.92
CA SER A 48 2.24 -2.49 11.74
C SER A 48 2.10 -1.09 11.13
N ALA A 49 1.88 -0.06 11.96
CA ALA A 49 1.78 1.33 11.49
C ALA A 49 3.09 1.85 10.88
N ILE A 50 4.24 1.52 11.48
CA ILE A 50 5.56 1.87 10.95
C ILE A 50 5.78 1.22 9.57
N MET A 51 5.39 -0.04 9.43
CA MET A 51 5.52 -0.77 8.16
C MET A 51 4.57 -0.26 7.08
N CYS A 52 3.38 0.22 7.44
CA CYS A 52 2.50 0.94 6.51
C CYS A 52 3.16 2.23 6.00
N ARG A 53 3.77 3.04 6.88
CA ARG A 53 4.54 4.23 6.47
C ARG A 53 5.69 3.87 5.52
N LYS A 54 6.46 2.82 5.84
CA LYS A 54 7.54 2.31 4.96
C LYS A 54 7.02 1.88 3.59
N THR A 55 5.85 1.25 3.56
CA THR A 55 5.18 0.85 2.32
C THR A 55 4.87 2.09 1.46
N ILE A 56 4.32 3.15 2.03
CA ILE A 56 4.02 4.41 1.33
C ILE A 56 5.32 5.09 0.84
N GLU A 57 6.41 5.05 1.62
CA GLU A 57 7.72 5.54 1.15
C GLU A 57 8.19 4.79 -0.09
N GLY A 58 8.04 3.46 -0.10
CA GLY A 58 8.34 2.62 -1.26
C GLY A 58 7.48 2.96 -2.48
N VAL A 59 6.20 3.24 -2.27
CA VAL A 59 5.28 3.70 -3.34
C VAL A 59 5.76 5.01 -3.95
N CYS A 60 6.14 6.01 -3.15
CA CYS A 60 6.69 7.25 -3.68
C CYS A 60 7.95 7.00 -4.53
N ALA A 61 8.86 6.17 -4.02
CA ALA A 61 10.11 5.84 -4.72
C ALA A 61 9.87 5.12 -6.05
N GLU A 62 8.92 4.18 -6.11
CA GLU A 62 8.55 3.48 -7.35
C GLU A 62 8.04 4.44 -8.43
N HIS A 63 7.33 5.50 -8.03
CA HIS A 63 6.88 6.53 -8.95
C HIS A 63 7.94 7.61 -9.24
N GLY A 64 9.21 7.37 -8.89
CA GLY A 64 10.32 8.30 -9.14
C GLY A 64 10.33 9.53 -8.23
N VAL A 65 9.58 9.51 -7.12
CA VAL A 65 9.46 10.63 -6.18
C VAL A 65 10.21 10.31 -4.88
N ALA A 66 11.43 10.83 -4.77
CA ALA A 66 12.29 10.67 -3.60
C ALA A 66 12.74 12.03 -3.06
N GLU A 67 11.85 12.69 -2.31
CA GLU A 67 12.16 13.97 -1.66
C GLU A 67 12.81 13.76 -0.28
N ARG A 68 13.26 14.86 0.33
CA ARG A 68 13.96 14.83 1.64
C ARG A 68 13.16 14.16 2.78
N ASN A 69 11.83 14.10 2.66
CA ASN A 69 10.96 13.42 3.60
C ASN A 69 9.64 13.04 2.93
N LEU A 70 8.93 12.07 3.54
CA LEU A 70 7.69 11.53 2.99
C LEU A 70 6.59 12.61 2.81
N SER A 71 6.52 13.63 3.66
CA SER A 71 5.52 14.71 3.49
C SER A 71 5.74 15.47 2.19
N LEU A 72 6.99 15.78 1.83
CA LEU A 72 7.31 16.40 0.55
C LEU A 72 7.08 15.45 -0.63
N SER A 73 7.43 14.17 -0.49
CA SER A 73 7.16 13.19 -1.55
C SER A 73 5.67 13.08 -1.85
N LEU A 74 4.81 13.04 -0.84
CA LEU A 74 3.35 13.00 -1.03
C LEU A 74 2.80 14.27 -1.70
N LYS A 75 3.31 15.44 -1.32
CA LYS A 75 2.93 16.70 -1.98
C LYS A 75 3.31 16.69 -3.46
N LYS A 76 4.52 16.25 -3.78
CA LYS A 76 4.97 16.13 -5.16
C LYS A 76 4.17 15.10 -5.95
N MET A 77 3.85 13.93 -5.37
CA MET A 77 2.95 12.96 -6.02
C MET A 77 1.58 13.56 -6.36
N LYS A 78 1.04 14.43 -5.51
CA LYS A 78 -0.20 15.16 -5.77
C LYS A 78 -0.02 16.22 -6.87
N GLU A 79 1.05 17.01 -6.81
CA GLU A 79 1.37 18.03 -7.82
C GLU A 79 1.58 17.43 -9.22
N ASP A 80 2.23 16.27 -9.29
CA ASP A 80 2.45 15.50 -10.52
C ASP A 80 1.18 14.77 -10.99
N GLY A 81 0.07 14.86 -10.24
CA GLY A 81 -1.20 14.21 -10.57
C GLY A 81 -1.16 12.68 -10.49
N LEU A 82 -0.21 12.10 -9.75
CA LEU A 82 -0.12 10.66 -9.50
C LEU A 82 -1.16 10.18 -8.48
N ILE A 83 -1.44 11.02 -7.48
CA ILE A 83 -2.53 10.84 -6.52
C ILE A 83 -3.44 12.06 -6.52
N ASP A 84 -4.72 11.86 -6.20
CA ASP A 84 -5.67 12.94 -6.01
C ASP A 84 -5.64 13.49 -4.56
N GLU A 85 -6.44 14.52 -4.31
CA GLU A 85 -6.56 15.14 -2.98
C GLU A 85 -6.90 14.12 -1.89
N ARG A 86 -7.82 13.18 -2.18
CA ARG A 86 -8.31 12.23 -1.18
C ARG A 86 -7.21 11.23 -0.81
N LEU A 87 -6.50 10.71 -1.79
CA LEU A 87 -5.38 9.79 -1.56
C LEU A 87 -4.21 10.49 -0.88
N PHE A 88 -3.99 11.77 -1.18
CA PHE A 88 -3.03 12.59 -0.45
C PHE A 88 -3.40 12.73 1.03
N GLU A 89 -4.65 13.11 1.35
CA GLU A 89 -5.15 13.21 2.73
C GLU A 89 -4.93 11.91 3.51
N TRP A 90 -5.29 10.77 2.91
CA TRP A 90 -5.10 9.45 3.54
C TRP A 90 -3.63 9.17 3.76
N SER A 91 -2.79 9.32 2.74
CA SER A 91 -1.36 9.04 2.83
C SER A 91 -0.66 9.93 3.85
N ASP A 92 -1.04 11.21 3.95
CA ASP A 92 -0.46 12.13 4.93
C ASP A 92 -0.88 11.78 6.37
N ALA A 93 -2.14 11.38 6.58
CA ALA A 93 -2.60 10.88 7.88
C ALA A 93 -1.83 9.61 8.30
N LEU A 94 -1.66 8.65 7.38
CA LEU A 94 -0.89 7.42 7.64
C LEU A 94 0.59 7.71 7.93
N ARG A 95 1.17 8.70 7.23
CA ARG A 95 2.53 9.19 7.52
C ARG A 95 2.63 9.72 8.95
N VAL A 96 1.66 10.52 9.41
CA VAL A 96 1.64 11.07 10.78
C VAL A 96 1.59 9.94 11.79
N VAL A 97 0.63 9.01 11.65
CA VAL A 97 0.48 7.85 12.55
C VAL A 97 1.76 7.01 12.61
N GLY A 98 2.36 6.69 11.46
CA GLY A 98 3.60 5.91 11.43
C GLY A 98 4.80 6.66 12.00
N ASN A 99 4.85 7.99 11.86
CA ASN A 99 5.93 8.81 12.42
C ASN A 99 5.84 8.92 13.95
N GLU A 100 4.62 9.07 14.47
CA GLU A 100 4.34 9.02 15.92
C GLU A 100 4.67 7.64 16.49
N ALA A 101 4.28 6.57 15.81
CA ALA A 101 4.60 5.19 16.20
C ALA A 101 6.12 4.92 16.26
N ALA A 102 6.91 5.51 15.35
CA ALA A 102 8.35 5.31 15.29
C ALA A 102 9.14 6.09 16.35
N HIS A 103 8.68 7.30 16.71
CA HIS A 103 9.43 8.21 17.58
C HIS A 103 8.83 8.35 18.99
N GLY A 104 7.57 8.00 19.19
CA GLY A 104 6.89 8.06 20.47
C GLY A 104 7.19 6.85 21.33
N VAL A 105 8.22 6.93 22.16
CA VAL A 105 8.63 5.84 23.08
C VAL A 105 7.50 5.39 24.02
N GLY A 106 6.48 6.24 24.26
CA GLY A 106 5.28 5.91 25.02
C GLY A 106 3.98 5.81 24.20
N ILE A 107 4.06 5.86 22.86
CA ILE A 107 2.89 5.83 21.99
C ILE A 107 2.63 4.38 21.54
N SER A 108 1.46 3.87 21.91
CA SER A 108 0.95 2.60 21.40
C SER A 108 -0.20 2.85 20.43
N ILE A 109 -0.15 2.24 19.25
CA ILE A 109 -1.27 2.28 18.31
C ILE A 109 -2.34 1.27 18.76
N ALA A 110 -3.59 1.70 18.84
CA ALA A 110 -4.70 0.82 19.18
C ALA A 110 -5.01 -0.14 18.02
N GLN A 111 -5.58 -1.31 18.34
CA GLN A 111 -6.00 -2.29 17.33
C GLN A 111 -6.86 -1.69 16.20
N PRO A 112 -7.93 -0.89 16.47
CA PRO A 112 -8.76 -0.33 15.40
C PRO A 112 -7.95 0.62 14.50
N ASP A 113 -7.13 1.50 15.07
CA ASP A 113 -6.31 2.42 14.29
C ASP A 113 -5.30 1.69 13.40
N ALA A 114 -4.69 0.61 13.92
CA ALA A 114 -3.79 -0.23 13.12
C ALA A 114 -4.53 -0.98 12.02
N ARG A 115 -5.79 -1.39 12.25
CA ARG A 115 -6.62 -2.02 11.23
C ARG A 115 -6.90 -1.06 10.09
N ASP A 116 -7.39 0.13 10.42
CA ASP A 116 -7.69 1.18 9.46
C ASP A 116 -6.44 1.59 8.68
N THR A 117 -5.29 1.68 9.37
CA THR A 117 -3.99 1.99 8.74
C THR A 117 -3.65 0.98 7.64
N ILE A 118 -3.82 -0.32 7.90
CA ILE A 118 -3.55 -1.36 6.91
C ILE A 118 -4.57 -1.31 5.77
N GLU A 119 -5.85 -1.13 6.07
CA GLU A 119 -6.90 -1.09 5.06
C GLU A 119 -6.74 0.11 4.11
N PHE A 120 -6.45 1.29 4.64
CA PHE A 120 -6.17 2.47 3.81
C PHE A 120 -4.87 2.31 3.01
N THR A 121 -3.83 1.73 3.59
CA THR A 121 -2.60 1.43 2.85
C THR A 121 -2.88 0.47 1.69
N ASN A 122 -3.67 -0.58 1.91
CA ASN A 122 -4.07 -1.51 0.84
C ASN A 122 -4.88 -0.81 -0.25
N ALA A 123 -5.83 0.05 0.14
CA ALA A 123 -6.63 0.82 -0.81
C ALA A 123 -5.77 1.74 -1.69
N ILE A 124 -4.73 2.37 -1.12
CA ILE A 124 -3.76 3.18 -1.86
C ILE A 124 -2.97 2.32 -2.87
N LEU A 125 -2.50 1.14 -2.46
CA LEU A 125 -1.82 0.19 -3.35
C LEU A 125 -2.74 -0.27 -4.49
N ASP A 126 -4.00 -0.58 -4.19
CA ASP A 126 -5.00 -0.97 -5.18
C ASP A 126 -5.29 0.13 -6.19
N TYR A 127 -5.39 1.38 -5.72
CA TYR A 127 -5.55 2.51 -6.63
C TYR A 127 -4.36 2.66 -7.57
N LEU A 128 -3.15 2.71 -7.03
CA LEU A 128 -1.95 3.06 -7.80
C LEU A 128 -1.51 1.94 -8.75
N PHE A 129 -1.60 0.68 -8.35
CA PHE A 129 -1.09 -0.45 -9.13
C PHE A 129 -2.16 -1.27 -9.86
N SER A 130 -3.44 -1.00 -9.64
CA SER A 130 -4.53 -1.71 -10.34
C SER A 130 -5.51 -0.77 -11.01
N TYR A 131 -6.09 0.18 -10.29
CA TYR A 131 -7.20 0.97 -10.84
C TYR A 131 -6.74 2.03 -11.84
N ARG A 132 -5.62 2.71 -11.58
CA ARG A 132 -5.04 3.70 -12.51
C ARG A 132 -4.78 3.08 -13.89
N ASP A 133 -4.05 1.97 -13.95
CA ASP A 133 -3.72 1.30 -15.21
C ASP A 133 -4.95 0.77 -15.93
N ARG A 134 -5.86 0.14 -15.19
CA ARG A 134 -7.12 -0.37 -15.76
C ARG A 134 -7.97 0.75 -16.34
N PHE A 135 -8.00 1.92 -15.69
CA PHE A 135 -8.76 3.07 -16.17
C PHE A 135 -8.12 3.67 -17.43
N GLU A 136 -6.80 3.80 -17.49
CA GLU A 136 -6.12 4.27 -18.70
C GLU A 136 -6.28 3.29 -19.87
N GLN A 137 -6.19 1.98 -19.64
CA GLN A 137 -6.52 0.98 -20.65
C GLN A 137 -7.98 1.07 -21.11
N PHE A 138 -8.91 1.31 -20.17
CA PHE A 138 -10.32 1.51 -20.51
C PHE A 138 -10.52 2.74 -21.41
N LYS A 139 -9.85 3.86 -21.12
CA LYS A 139 -9.88 5.07 -21.95
C LYS A 139 -9.37 4.81 -23.36
N LYS A 140 -8.21 4.15 -23.50
CA LYS A 140 -7.63 3.77 -24.82
C LYS A 140 -8.59 2.91 -25.65
N ARG A 141 -9.21 1.89 -25.03
CA ARG A 141 -10.22 1.05 -25.71
C ARG A 141 -11.44 1.85 -26.18
N ARG A 142 -11.81 2.92 -25.46
CA ARG A 142 -12.95 3.78 -25.81
C ARG A 142 -12.61 4.85 -26.85
N SER A 143 -11.37 5.34 -26.90
CA SER A 143 -10.92 6.35 -27.87
C SER A 143 -10.61 5.76 -29.26
N GLY A 144 -10.59 4.43 -29.41
CA GLY A 144 -10.30 3.77 -30.69
C GLY A 144 -8.81 3.70 -31.03
N GLU A 145 -7.94 4.10 -30.11
CA GLU A 145 -6.48 3.96 -30.20
C GLU A 145 -6.11 2.56 -29.68
N SER A 146 -6.12 1.57 -30.57
CA SER A 146 -5.60 0.22 -30.31
C SER A 146 -4.27 0.00 -31.02
#